data_AF-A0A8H6CCL5-F1
#
_entry.id   AF-A0A8H6CCL5-F1
#
_cell.length_a   1.000
_cell.length_b   1.000
_cell.length_c   1.000
_cell.angle_alpha   90.00
_cell.angle_beta   90.00
_cell.angle_gamma   90.00
#
_symmetry.space_group_name_H-M   'P 1'
#
loop_
_entity.id
_entity.type
_entity.pdbx_description
1 polymer ?
#
loop_
_entity_poly.entity_id
_entity_poly.type
_entity_poly.pdbx_seq_one_letter_code
_entity_poly.pdbx_strand_id
1 'polypeptide(L)'
;MSNDALSAARLCQLPLRITSYGQVLRSQRAQHSLSSWTLFKVAGLFWVTVKSEKQREKHTAPIQAQKRMSEPPSRPNLTPQFCFNQTALQDFLRLSRGMIDDSIIQNLNALMTPSRKPWDPATTSERQIRPVERRPTDPQACQSFKNEVLFRSWQTRSDVLNYCAGVALDPSDPDLALKQVESAKERERVVDERLDPYSGRFFPREARTELLANLIRNERSVEGIIRSRTWSLVSERCGDPGTGWEEALNKWRHDREADR
;
A
#
# COMPACT_ATOMS: atom_id res chain seq x y z
N MET A 1 17.71 47.82 43.39
CA MET A 1 16.84 48.24 42.28
C MET A 1 16.42 46.97 41.55
N SER A 2 15.69 46.04 42.17
CA SER A 2 14.30 46.12 42.70
C SER A 2 13.27 46.35 41.60
N ASN A 3 12.31 45.41 41.56
CA ASN A 3 10.92 45.43 41.03
C ASN A 3 10.73 44.25 40.05
N ASP A 4 10.22 43.07 40.44
CA ASP A 4 8.90 42.70 40.98
C ASP A 4 7.68 43.11 40.13
N ALA A 5 6.96 42.09 39.63
CA ALA A 5 5.50 41.97 39.41
C ALA A 5 5.27 40.75 38.48
N LEU A 6 4.75 39.57 38.86
CA LEU A 6 3.56 39.14 39.61
C LEU A 6 2.21 39.65 39.05
N SER A 7 1.28 38.69 38.95
CA SER A 7 -0.17 38.78 38.69
C SER A 7 -0.60 38.77 37.21
N ALA A 8 -1.63 38.05 36.75
CA ALA A 8 -2.82 37.58 37.45
C ALA A 8 -3.47 36.36 36.78
N ALA A 9 -4.07 35.53 37.63
CA ALA A 9 -5.01 34.47 37.28
C ALA A 9 -6.31 35.01 36.67
N ARG A 10 -6.92 34.26 35.74
CA ARG A 10 -8.38 34.30 35.51
C ARG A 10 -8.94 32.90 35.32
N LEU A 11 -9.64 32.48 36.36
CA LEU A 11 -10.67 31.45 36.38
C LEU A 11 -11.84 31.90 35.50
N CYS A 12 -12.33 31.02 34.63
CA CYS A 12 -13.70 31.07 34.14
C CYS A 12 -14.30 29.65 34.21
N GLN A 13 -15.29 29.52 35.10
CA GLN A 13 -16.16 28.38 35.30
C GLN A 13 -17.21 28.27 34.17
N LEU A 14 -17.46 27.02 33.71
CA LEU A 14 -18.74 26.29 33.46
C LEU A 14 -19.93 27.00 32.76
N PRO A 15 -20.80 26.30 31.97
CA PRO A 15 -21.43 25.05 32.43
C PRO A 15 -21.71 23.93 31.41
N LEU A 16 -21.94 22.77 32.02
CA LEU A 16 -22.51 21.52 31.53
C LEU A 16 -23.90 21.73 30.88
N ARG A 17 -24.15 21.05 29.76
CA ARG A 17 -25.51 20.64 29.36
C ARG A 17 -25.53 19.16 29.00
N ILE A 18 -26.18 18.41 29.89
CA ILE A 18 -26.63 17.04 29.74
C ILE A 18 -27.93 17.07 28.93
N THR A 19 -28.03 16.30 27.86
CA THR A 19 -29.33 15.91 27.28
C THR A 19 -29.37 14.40 27.15
N SER A 20 -30.14 13.77 28.05
CA SER A 20 -30.59 12.40 27.96
C SER A 20 -31.70 12.28 26.90
N TYR A 21 -31.65 11.25 26.07
CA TYR A 21 -32.85 10.69 25.46
C TYR A 21 -32.79 9.16 25.57
N GLY A 22 -33.80 8.62 26.25
CA GLY A 22 -33.99 7.21 26.48
C GLY A 22 -34.77 6.51 25.37
N GLN A 23 -34.45 5.22 25.25
CA GLN A 23 -35.31 4.05 24.98
C GLN A 23 -36.30 4.08 23.81
N VAL A 24 -36.14 3.12 22.89
CA VAL A 24 -37.23 2.16 22.57
C VAL A 24 -36.63 0.77 22.35
N LEU A 25 -36.98 -0.15 23.24
CA LEU A 25 -36.88 -1.60 23.08
C LEU A 25 -37.97 -2.07 22.11
N ARG A 26 -37.61 -2.88 21.10
CA ARG A 26 -38.55 -3.86 20.53
C ARG A 26 -37.88 -5.23 20.43
N SER A 27 -38.26 -6.03 21.41
CA SER A 27 -38.28 -7.49 21.40
C SER A 27 -39.24 -7.98 20.31
N GLN A 28 -38.83 -8.97 19.53
CA GLN A 28 -39.71 -10.07 19.15
C GLN A 28 -38.89 -11.32 18.88
N ARG A 29 -39.33 -12.39 19.55
CA ARG A 29 -38.78 -13.75 19.58
C ARG A 29 -39.77 -14.65 18.83
N ALA A 30 -39.27 -15.80 18.39
CA ALA A 30 -40.03 -17.00 17.99
C ALA A 30 -40.72 -16.92 16.60
N GLN A 31 -40.86 -17.98 15.82
CA GLN A 31 -40.84 -19.41 16.10
C GLN A 31 -40.66 -20.23 14.79
N HIS A 32 -40.39 -21.52 14.99
CA HIS A 32 -40.14 -22.59 14.04
C HIS A 32 -41.26 -22.87 13.02
N SER A 33 -40.90 -23.47 11.88
CA SER A 33 -41.75 -24.48 11.23
C SER A 33 -40.89 -25.46 10.42
N LEU A 34 -40.85 -26.70 10.89
CA LEU A 34 -40.41 -27.89 10.18
C LEU A 34 -41.66 -28.61 9.67
N SER A 35 -41.68 -28.99 8.40
CA SER A 35 -42.42 -30.11 7.77
C SER A 35 -42.39 -29.85 6.25
N SER A 36 -42.38 -30.80 5.34
CA SER A 36 -42.82 -32.18 5.38
C SER A 36 -42.10 -32.95 4.27
N TRP A 37 -41.88 -34.24 4.51
CA TRP A 37 -41.40 -35.22 3.54
C TRP A 37 -42.50 -35.52 2.52
N THR A 38 -42.14 -35.83 1.28
CA THR A 38 -42.76 -36.95 0.52
C THR A 38 -41.82 -37.44 -0.58
N LEU A 39 -41.71 -38.77 -0.62
CA LEU A 39 -40.99 -39.59 -1.59
C LEU A 39 -41.95 -40.07 -2.70
N PHE A 40 -41.33 -40.63 -3.75
CA PHE A 40 -41.81 -41.56 -4.78
C PHE A 40 -42.53 -40.97 -6.01
N LYS A 41 -41.92 -41.18 -7.18
CA LYS A 41 -42.23 -42.33 -8.04
C LYS A 41 -41.15 -42.59 -9.10
N VAL A 42 -40.92 -43.88 -9.35
CA VAL A 42 -39.97 -44.48 -10.29
C VAL A 42 -40.74 -44.99 -11.53
N ALA A 43 -39.99 -45.10 -12.63
CA ALA A 43 -40.19 -45.91 -13.84
C ALA A 43 -41.04 -45.34 -14.98
N GLY A 44 -40.44 -45.38 -16.18
CA GLY A 44 -41.11 -45.19 -17.46
C GLY A 44 -40.13 -44.97 -18.60
N LEU A 45 -39.48 -46.05 -19.05
CA LEU A 45 -38.74 -46.12 -20.31
C LEU A 45 -39.61 -45.65 -21.48
N PHE A 46 -39.18 -44.62 -22.21
CA PHE A 46 -39.57 -44.42 -23.60
C PHE A 46 -38.37 -43.90 -24.41
N TRP A 47 -37.90 -44.78 -25.28
CA TRP A 47 -37.01 -44.48 -26.39
C TRP A 47 -37.71 -43.49 -27.32
N VAL A 48 -37.16 -42.28 -27.45
CA VAL A 48 -37.45 -41.39 -28.57
C VAL A 48 -36.12 -40.87 -29.09
N THR A 49 -35.90 -41.16 -30.36
CA THR A 49 -34.75 -40.76 -31.16
C THR A 49 -34.74 -39.23 -31.32
N VAL A 50 -33.76 -38.56 -30.71
CA VAL A 50 -33.49 -37.14 -30.96
C VAL A 50 -32.22 -37.03 -31.79
N LYS A 51 -32.40 -36.43 -32.97
CA LYS A 51 -31.35 -36.04 -33.91
C LYS A 51 -30.21 -35.32 -33.19
N SER A 52 -29.00 -35.83 -33.39
CA SER A 52 -27.74 -35.15 -33.08
C SER A 52 -27.60 -33.93 -34.01
N GLU A 53 -27.90 -32.75 -33.49
CA GLU A 53 -27.49 -31.48 -34.10
C GLU A 53 -26.49 -30.81 -33.16
N LYS A 54 -25.22 -31.06 -33.47
CA LYS A 54 -24.05 -30.63 -32.71
C LYS A 54 -23.86 -29.12 -32.91
N GLN A 55 -24.58 -28.33 -32.10
CA GLN A 55 -24.28 -26.93 -31.85
C GLN A 55 -22.87 -26.83 -31.25
N ARG A 56 -21.88 -26.61 -32.11
CA ARG A 56 -20.54 -26.15 -31.71
C ARG A 56 -20.66 -24.65 -31.42
N GLU A 57 -21.29 -24.32 -30.29
CA GLU A 57 -21.15 -22.99 -29.72
C GLU A 57 -19.67 -22.77 -29.41
N LYS A 58 -19.04 -21.93 -30.23
CA LYS A 58 -17.83 -21.22 -29.84
C LYS A 58 -18.22 -20.24 -28.75
N HIS A 59 -18.33 -20.73 -27.51
CA HIS A 59 -18.09 -19.88 -26.35
C HIS A 59 -16.61 -19.55 -26.37
N THR A 60 -16.29 -18.53 -27.16
CA THR A 60 -15.16 -17.66 -26.95
C THR A 60 -15.31 -17.14 -25.54
N ALA A 61 -14.77 -17.87 -24.57
CA ALA A 61 -14.48 -17.30 -23.27
C ALA A 61 -13.74 -15.99 -23.55
N PRO A 62 -14.15 -14.86 -22.96
CA PRO A 62 -13.29 -13.70 -23.01
C PRO A 62 -12.01 -14.17 -22.36
N ILE A 63 -10.92 -14.13 -23.12
CA ILE A 63 -9.57 -14.12 -22.57
C ILE A 63 -9.63 -13.00 -21.56
N GLN A 64 -9.81 -13.37 -20.29
CA GLN A 64 -9.75 -12.44 -19.18
C GLN A 64 -8.43 -11.74 -19.39
N ALA A 65 -8.56 -10.44 -19.63
CA ALA A 65 -7.47 -9.55 -19.91
C ALA A 65 -6.29 -9.97 -19.07
N GLN A 66 -5.16 -10.24 -19.72
CA GLN A 66 -3.88 -10.02 -19.08
C GLN A 66 -3.92 -8.58 -18.57
N LYS A 67 -4.34 -8.43 -17.31
CA LYS A 67 -4.20 -7.21 -16.55
C LYS A 67 -2.74 -6.84 -16.72
N ARG A 68 -2.50 -5.79 -17.49
CA ARG A 68 -1.17 -5.39 -17.94
C ARG A 68 -0.23 -5.44 -16.73
N MET A 69 0.97 -5.99 -16.89
CA MET A 69 2.03 -5.96 -15.87
C MET A 69 2.49 -4.54 -15.49
N SER A 70 1.75 -3.52 -15.90
CA SER A 70 2.07 -2.09 -15.84
C SER A 70 0.90 -1.23 -15.35
N GLU A 71 -0.19 -1.82 -14.84
CA GLU A 71 -1.21 -1.01 -14.16
C GLU A 71 -0.71 -0.59 -12.77
N PRO A 72 -0.71 0.72 -12.44
CA PRO A 72 -0.32 1.17 -11.12
C PRO A 72 -1.24 0.56 -10.05
N PRO A 73 -0.73 0.23 -8.86
CA PRO A 73 -1.54 -0.34 -7.80
C PRO A 73 -2.72 0.59 -7.49
N SER A 74 -3.91 0.01 -7.33
CA SER A 74 -5.11 0.74 -6.92
C SER A 74 -4.85 1.43 -5.59
N ARG A 75 -5.17 2.73 -5.51
CA ARG A 75 -5.01 3.51 -4.28
C ARG A 75 -5.82 2.87 -3.15
N PRO A 76 -5.21 2.53 -2.00
CA PRO A 76 -5.96 2.00 -0.87
C PRO A 76 -6.85 3.09 -0.27
N ASN A 77 -7.97 2.69 0.34
CA ASN A 77 -8.78 3.59 1.13
C ASN A 77 -8.03 3.94 2.42
N LEU A 78 -7.49 5.16 2.46
CA LEU A 78 -6.68 5.64 3.58
C LEU A 78 -7.58 5.86 4.80
N THR A 79 -7.34 5.05 5.84
CA THR A 79 -7.98 5.17 7.15
C THR A 79 -6.92 4.97 8.23
N PRO A 80 -7.11 5.53 9.45
CA PRO A 80 -6.14 5.29 10.53
C PRO A 80 -6.02 3.80 10.87
N GLN A 81 -7.12 3.04 10.73
CA GLN A 81 -7.16 1.60 10.94
C GLN A 81 -6.22 0.83 9.99
N PHE A 82 -6.11 1.29 8.74
CA PHE A 82 -5.15 0.73 7.78
C PHE A 82 -3.70 0.91 8.26
N CYS A 83 -3.35 2.09 8.79
CA CYS A 83 -1.99 2.35 9.26
C CYS A 83 -1.61 1.53 10.49
N PHE A 84 -2.53 1.33 11.44
CA PHE A 84 -2.26 0.49 12.62
C PHE A 84 -2.21 -1.01 12.30
N ASN A 85 -2.78 -1.45 11.20
CA ASN A 85 -2.57 -2.81 10.68
C ASN A 85 -1.23 -2.87 9.93
N GLN A 86 -0.14 -3.08 10.67
CA GLN A 86 1.22 -3.09 10.14
C GLN A 86 1.39 -4.11 9.00
N THR A 87 0.79 -5.29 9.13
CA THR A 87 0.83 -6.34 8.09
C THR A 87 0.21 -5.84 6.79
N ALA A 88 -1.00 -5.25 6.86
CA ALA A 88 -1.67 -4.72 5.68
C ALA A 88 -0.87 -3.59 4.99
N LEU A 89 -0.26 -2.70 5.79
CA LEU A 89 0.60 -1.64 5.29
C LEU A 89 1.85 -2.20 4.57
N GLN A 90 2.56 -3.13 5.21
CA GLN A 90 3.76 -3.74 4.65
C GLN A 90 3.44 -4.58 3.40
N ASP A 91 2.34 -5.33 3.41
CA ASP A 91 1.90 -6.10 2.24
C ASP A 91 1.54 -5.21 1.07
N PHE A 92 0.86 -4.08 1.30
CA PHE A 92 0.61 -3.09 0.26
C PHE A 92 1.93 -2.59 -0.36
N LEU A 93 2.90 -2.20 0.47
CA LEU A 93 4.20 -1.70 -0.01
C LEU A 93 4.96 -2.79 -0.77
N ARG A 94 5.03 -4.01 -0.23
CA ARG A 94 5.68 -5.17 -0.84
C ARG A 94 5.08 -5.51 -2.19
N LEU A 95 3.75 -5.59 -2.30
CA LEU A 95 3.07 -5.86 -3.57
C LEU A 95 3.28 -4.73 -4.58
N SER A 96 3.21 -3.47 -4.13
CA SER A 96 3.46 -2.34 -5.02
C SER A 96 4.88 -2.34 -5.58
N ARG A 97 5.89 -2.67 -4.75
CA ARG A 97 7.30 -2.78 -5.17
C ARG A 97 7.49 -3.96 -6.12
N GLY A 98 6.91 -5.12 -5.79
CA GLY A 98 6.98 -6.33 -6.61
C GLY A 98 6.42 -6.15 -8.02
N MET A 99 5.35 -5.38 -8.17
CA MET A 99 4.70 -5.16 -9.46
C MET A 99 5.45 -4.22 -10.39
N ILE A 100 6.24 -3.27 -9.87
CA ILE A 100 6.85 -2.19 -10.67
C ILE A 100 8.38 -2.19 -10.57
N ASP A 101 8.90 -2.17 -9.35
CA ASP A 101 10.31 -1.94 -9.04
C ASP A 101 11.12 -3.24 -9.15
N ASP A 102 10.66 -4.34 -8.53
CA ASP A 102 11.36 -5.63 -8.62
C ASP A 102 11.29 -6.22 -10.04
N SER A 103 10.21 -5.90 -10.76
CA SER A 103 9.98 -6.31 -12.15
C SER A 103 10.47 -5.28 -13.17
N ILE A 104 11.26 -4.29 -12.75
CA ILE A 104 11.62 -3.14 -13.61
C ILE A 104 12.34 -3.57 -14.89
N ILE A 105 13.21 -4.57 -14.82
CA ILE A 105 13.93 -5.07 -16.00
C ILE A 105 12.94 -5.71 -16.98
N GLN A 106 11.98 -6.51 -16.52
CA GLN A 106 10.94 -7.06 -17.39
C GLN A 106 10.08 -5.94 -18.00
N ASN A 107 9.71 -4.93 -17.20
CA ASN A 107 8.93 -3.79 -17.66
C ASN A 107 9.66 -2.98 -18.73
N LEU A 108 10.96 -2.69 -18.54
CA LEU A 108 11.79 -1.98 -19.51
C LEU A 108 12.02 -2.80 -20.78
N ASN A 109 12.26 -4.12 -20.65
CA ASN A 109 12.38 -5.01 -21.81
C ASN A 109 11.08 -5.09 -22.61
N ALA A 110 9.91 -4.99 -21.98
CA ALA A 110 8.62 -4.95 -22.67
C ALA A 110 8.39 -3.66 -23.48
N LEU A 111 9.07 -2.56 -23.12
CA LEU A 111 9.07 -1.33 -23.93
C LEU A 111 9.93 -1.48 -25.20
N MET A 112 10.86 -2.44 -25.21
CA MET A 112 11.64 -2.76 -26.40
C MET A 112 10.76 -3.52 -27.38
N THR A 113 10.18 -2.82 -28.35
CA THR A 113 9.45 -3.46 -29.45
C THR A 113 10.44 -4.21 -30.35
N PRO A 114 10.33 -5.54 -30.53
CA PRO A 114 11.13 -6.22 -31.53
C PRO A 114 10.69 -5.71 -32.91
N SER A 115 11.64 -5.10 -33.63
CA SER A 115 11.60 -4.80 -35.06
C SER A 115 10.30 -4.20 -35.61
N ARG A 116 10.27 -2.86 -35.75
CA ARG A 116 9.43 -2.21 -36.77
C ARG A 116 9.81 -2.63 -38.20
N LYS A 117 10.93 -3.34 -38.37
CA LYS A 117 11.40 -3.88 -39.65
C LYS A 117 10.73 -5.24 -39.92
N PRO A 118 10.15 -5.45 -41.10
CA PRO A 118 9.72 -6.77 -41.55
C PRO A 118 10.86 -7.78 -41.39
N TRP A 119 10.51 -9.00 -40.96
CA TRP A 119 11.47 -10.10 -40.91
C TRP A 119 11.97 -10.38 -42.34
N ASP A 120 13.26 -10.21 -42.55
CA ASP A 120 13.92 -10.51 -43.82
C ASP A 120 14.77 -11.78 -43.64
N PRO A 121 14.43 -12.91 -44.30
CA PRO A 121 15.19 -14.16 -44.20
C PRO A 121 16.67 -14.00 -44.59
N ALA A 122 17.02 -12.99 -45.41
CA ALA A 122 18.40 -12.70 -45.81
C ALA A 122 19.26 -12.14 -44.66
N THR A 123 18.64 -11.62 -43.60
CA THR A 123 19.37 -11.04 -42.44
C THR A 123 19.76 -12.09 -41.38
N THR A 124 19.38 -13.36 -41.58
CA THR A 124 19.67 -14.46 -40.65
C THR A 124 21.14 -14.92 -40.71
N SER A 125 21.87 -14.56 -41.76
CA SER A 125 23.29 -14.90 -41.95
C SER A 125 24.24 -14.03 -41.11
N GLU A 126 23.80 -12.85 -40.66
CA GLU A 126 24.58 -11.98 -39.80
C GLU A 126 24.21 -12.19 -38.33
N ARG A 127 25.12 -12.80 -37.58
CA ARG A 127 25.03 -12.84 -36.12
C ARG A 127 25.05 -11.40 -35.60
N GLN A 128 23.91 -10.88 -35.15
CA GLN A 128 23.86 -9.56 -34.51
C GLN A 128 24.57 -9.60 -33.14
N ILE A 129 25.88 -9.35 -33.12
CA ILE A 129 26.70 -9.20 -31.90
C ILE A 129 26.50 -7.80 -31.27
N ARG A 130 25.29 -7.26 -31.29
CA ARG A 130 25.00 -6.02 -30.53
C ARG A 130 24.49 -6.43 -29.15
N PRO A 131 25.19 -6.08 -28.05
CA PRO A 131 24.69 -6.31 -26.71
C PRO A 131 23.28 -5.74 -26.58
N VAL A 132 22.33 -6.57 -26.14
CA VAL A 132 20.90 -6.20 -25.94
C VAL A 132 20.77 -4.99 -25.01
N GLU A 133 21.77 -4.75 -24.17
CA GLU A 133 21.90 -3.62 -23.25
C GLU A 133 21.99 -2.26 -23.92
N ARG A 134 22.44 -2.18 -25.19
CA ARG A 134 22.67 -0.90 -25.88
C ARG A 134 21.64 -0.54 -26.94
N ARG A 135 20.51 -1.26 -27.00
CA ARG A 135 19.42 -0.86 -27.88
C ARG A 135 18.65 0.27 -27.20
N PRO A 136 18.68 1.50 -27.75
CA PRO A 136 17.93 2.60 -27.16
C PRO A 136 16.44 2.26 -27.23
N THR A 137 15.77 2.39 -26.09
CA THR A 137 14.33 2.26 -25.98
C THR A 137 13.67 3.44 -26.70
N ASP A 138 12.46 3.25 -27.25
CA ASP A 138 11.70 4.36 -27.82
C ASP A 138 11.50 5.47 -26.76
N PRO A 139 11.97 6.70 -27.01
CA PRO A 139 11.93 7.77 -26.00
C PRO A 139 10.50 8.08 -25.55
N GLN A 140 9.53 8.02 -26.47
CA GLN A 140 8.12 8.30 -26.14
C GLN A 140 7.53 7.21 -25.23
N ALA A 141 7.79 5.94 -25.53
CA ALA A 141 7.38 4.82 -24.68
C ALA A 141 8.00 4.92 -23.28
N CYS A 142 9.28 5.29 -23.18
CA CYS A 142 9.97 5.54 -21.91
C CYS A 142 9.32 6.67 -21.11
N GLN A 143 9.03 7.82 -21.74
CA GLN A 143 8.37 8.94 -21.06
C GLN A 143 6.96 8.56 -20.58
N SER A 144 6.22 7.83 -21.40
CA SER A 144 4.87 7.35 -21.05
C SER A 144 4.92 6.39 -19.87
N PHE A 145 5.86 5.44 -19.86
CA PHE A 145 6.08 4.54 -18.73
C PHE A 145 6.44 5.29 -17.45
N LYS A 146 7.37 6.25 -17.53
CA LYS A 146 7.76 7.07 -16.37
C LYS A 146 6.56 7.81 -15.78
N ASN A 147 5.81 8.53 -16.61
CA ASN A 147 4.75 9.43 -16.16
C ASN A 147 3.49 8.70 -15.70
N GLU A 148 3.07 7.67 -16.43
CA GLU A 148 1.78 7.00 -16.18
C GLU A 148 1.89 5.84 -15.19
N VAL A 149 3.05 5.18 -15.14
CA VAL A 149 3.24 3.95 -14.36
C VAL A 149 4.19 4.19 -13.19
N LEU A 150 5.45 4.54 -13.47
CA LEU A 150 6.50 4.60 -12.45
C LEU A 150 6.20 5.69 -11.41
N PHE A 151 6.13 6.94 -11.83
CA PHE A 151 5.94 8.07 -10.91
C PHE A 151 4.57 8.03 -10.23
N ARG A 152 3.53 7.58 -10.92
CA ARG A 152 2.20 7.40 -10.32
C ARG A 152 2.19 6.35 -9.21
N SER A 153 2.91 5.24 -9.39
CA SER A 153 3.04 4.21 -8.36
C SER A 153 3.85 4.71 -7.15
N TRP A 154 4.98 5.38 -7.40
CA TRP A 154 5.82 5.99 -6.36
C TRP A 154 5.08 7.07 -5.58
N GLN A 155 4.26 7.88 -6.27
CA GLN A 155 3.43 8.88 -5.63
C GLN A 155 2.41 8.21 -4.71
N THR A 156 1.72 7.17 -5.18
CA THR A 156 0.74 6.44 -4.38
C THR A 156 1.36 5.86 -3.11
N ARG A 157 2.57 5.27 -3.18
CA ARG A 157 3.29 4.81 -1.99
C ARG A 157 3.69 5.95 -1.07
N SER A 158 4.13 7.09 -1.64
CA SER A 158 4.48 8.29 -0.86
C SER A 158 3.27 8.84 -0.10
N ASP A 159 2.11 8.90 -0.75
CA ASP A 159 0.85 9.37 -0.16
C ASP A 159 0.44 8.50 1.04
N VAL A 160 0.54 7.17 0.89
CA VAL A 160 0.27 6.21 1.98
C VAL A 160 1.22 6.42 3.15
N LEU A 161 2.53 6.51 2.89
CA LEU A 161 3.52 6.71 3.95
C LEU A 161 3.37 8.07 4.63
N ASN A 162 3.02 9.12 3.89
CA ASN A 162 2.78 10.46 4.44
C ASN A 162 1.52 10.51 5.29
N TYR A 163 0.45 9.88 4.83
CA TYR A 163 -0.79 9.75 5.61
C TYR A 163 -0.53 9.01 6.93
N CYS A 164 0.12 7.85 6.87
CA CYS A 164 0.43 7.08 8.08
C CYS A 164 1.44 7.77 8.99
N ALA A 165 2.35 8.61 8.45
CA ALA A 165 3.20 9.48 9.27
C ALA A 165 2.37 10.49 10.07
N GLY A 166 1.32 11.07 9.46
CA GLY A 166 0.40 11.97 10.16
C GLY A 166 -0.37 11.25 11.28
N VAL A 167 -0.87 10.04 11.01
CA VAL A 167 -1.54 9.19 12.02
C VAL A 167 -0.61 8.82 13.17
N ALA A 168 0.68 8.60 12.90
CA ALA A 168 1.66 8.27 13.93
C ALA A 168 1.97 9.43 14.89
N LEU A 169 1.63 10.67 14.52
CA LEU A 169 1.80 11.86 15.36
C LEU A 169 0.53 12.21 16.16
N ASP A 170 -0.52 11.39 16.07
CA ASP A 170 -1.78 11.63 16.77
C ASP A 170 -1.61 11.50 18.29
N PRO A 171 -1.80 12.59 19.07
CA PRO A 171 -1.62 12.57 20.52
C PRO A 171 -2.75 11.85 21.27
N SER A 172 -3.81 11.42 20.58
CA SER A 172 -4.99 10.77 21.19
C SER A 172 -4.80 9.28 21.53
N ASP A 173 -3.57 8.77 21.42
CA ASP A 173 -3.25 7.38 21.72
C ASP A 173 -3.31 7.07 23.23
N PRO A 174 -4.25 6.22 23.71
CA PRO A 174 -4.35 5.90 25.12
C PRO A 174 -3.09 5.20 25.66
N ASP A 175 -2.35 4.49 24.80
CA ASP A 175 -1.15 3.76 25.21
C ASP A 175 0.00 4.70 25.59
N LEU A 176 0.05 5.92 25.02
CA LEU A 176 1.04 6.94 25.39
C LEU A 176 0.87 7.37 26.85
N ALA A 177 -0.37 7.59 27.29
CA ALA A 177 -0.67 7.97 28.67
C ALA A 177 -0.31 6.85 29.64
N LEU A 178 -0.68 5.60 29.32
CA LEU A 178 -0.33 4.43 30.12
C LEU A 178 1.19 4.26 30.24
N LYS A 179 1.92 4.38 29.13
CA LYS A 179 3.38 4.33 29.11
C LYS A 179 4.02 5.40 29.99
N GLN A 180 3.51 6.63 29.95
CA GLN A 180 4.03 7.73 30.79
C GLN A 180 3.85 7.45 32.28
N VAL A 181 2.70 6.90 32.67
CA VAL A 181 2.42 6.50 34.06
C VAL A 181 3.33 5.34 34.48
N GLU A 182 3.46 4.30 33.66
CA GLU A 182 4.37 3.17 33.93
C GLU A 182 5.83 3.65 34.07
N SER A 183 6.27 4.54 33.18
CA SER A 183 7.63 5.10 33.20
C SER A 183 7.87 6.07 34.36
N ALA A 184 6.83 6.76 34.84
CA ALA A 184 6.92 7.58 36.05
C ALA A 184 7.04 6.70 37.30
N LYS A 185 6.20 5.66 37.40
CA LYS A 185 6.24 4.68 38.50
C LYS A 185 7.58 3.96 38.59
N GLU A 186 8.16 3.56 37.45
CA GLU A 186 9.48 2.93 37.46
C GLU A 186 10.58 3.89 37.94
N ARG A 187 10.53 5.18 37.55
CA ARG A 187 11.51 6.17 38.00
C ARG A 187 11.49 6.38 39.52
N GLU A 188 10.37 6.09 40.17
CA GLU A 188 10.24 6.12 41.63
C GLU A 188 10.72 4.83 42.31
N ARG A 189 10.93 3.75 41.56
CA ARG A 189 11.35 2.45 42.10
C ARG A 189 12.81 2.48 42.52
N VAL A 190 13.06 2.23 43.80
CA VAL A 190 14.43 2.04 44.34
C VAL A 190 14.77 0.55 44.30
N VAL A 191 15.90 0.21 43.68
CA VAL A 191 16.36 -1.16 43.51
C VAL A 191 17.71 -1.34 44.19
N ASP A 192 17.82 -2.31 45.10
CA ASP A 192 19.11 -2.73 45.67
C ASP A 192 19.74 -3.79 44.77
N GLU A 193 20.65 -3.36 43.89
CA GLU A 193 21.37 -4.21 42.93
C GLU A 193 22.20 -5.32 43.61
N ARG A 194 22.52 -5.17 44.91
CA ARG A 194 23.27 -6.18 45.68
C ARG A 194 22.39 -7.36 46.08
N LEU A 195 21.09 -7.16 46.25
CA LEU A 195 20.16 -8.22 46.65
C LEU A 195 19.65 -9.00 45.43
N ASP A 196 19.41 -8.31 44.31
CA ASP A 196 19.02 -8.92 43.04
C ASP A 196 19.58 -8.13 41.83
N PRO A 197 20.65 -8.63 41.19
CA PRO A 197 21.28 -8.02 40.01
C PRO A 197 20.37 -7.89 38.77
N TYR A 198 19.25 -8.59 38.70
CA TYR A 198 18.34 -8.57 37.55
C TYR A 198 17.11 -7.71 37.76
N SER A 199 16.85 -7.31 39.00
CA SER A 199 15.68 -6.52 39.36
C SER A 199 15.68 -5.13 38.74
N GLY A 200 16.82 -4.55 38.33
CA GLY A 200 16.92 -3.20 37.73
C GLY A 200 16.44 -3.08 36.27
N ARG A 201 16.07 -4.18 35.60
CA ARG A 201 15.67 -4.14 34.19
C ARG A 201 14.20 -3.74 34.05
N PHE A 202 13.95 -2.57 33.47
CA PHE A 202 12.62 -2.14 33.05
C PHE A 202 12.55 -1.99 31.54
N PHE A 203 11.53 -2.59 30.94
CA PHE A 203 11.21 -2.46 29.52
C PHE A 203 9.85 -1.76 29.42
N PRO A 204 9.81 -0.45 29.16
CA PRO A 204 8.56 0.26 28.95
C PRO A 204 7.82 -0.37 27.76
N ARG A 205 6.50 -0.47 27.87
CA ARG A 205 5.67 -0.81 26.72
C ARG A 205 5.78 0.29 25.68
N GLU A 206 5.91 -0.08 24.41
CA GLU A 206 5.90 0.87 23.30
C GLU A 206 4.45 1.20 22.93
N ALA A 207 4.15 2.48 22.72
CA ALA A 207 2.83 2.88 22.29
C ALA A 207 2.62 2.49 20.82
N ARG A 208 1.38 2.18 20.42
CA ARG A 208 1.07 1.81 19.03
C ARG A 208 1.47 2.89 18.02
N THR A 209 1.38 4.16 18.39
CA THR A 209 1.82 5.31 17.57
C THR A 209 3.33 5.38 17.42
N GLU A 210 4.11 5.07 18.47
CA GLU A 210 5.57 5.00 18.41
C GLU A 210 6.05 3.85 17.52
N LEU A 211 5.43 2.67 17.67
CA LEU A 211 5.66 1.51 16.81
C LEU A 211 5.41 1.85 15.34
N LEU A 212 4.28 2.51 15.05
CA LEU A 212 3.96 2.98 13.71
C LEU A 212 4.97 4.01 13.21
N ALA A 213 5.38 4.97 14.04
CA ALA A 213 6.37 5.99 13.67
C ALA A 213 7.71 5.35 13.27
N ASN A 214 8.17 4.35 14.03
CA ASN A 214 9.38 3.60 13.72
C ASN A 214 9.24 2.80 12.42
N LEU A 215 8.11 2.13 12.22
CA LEU A 215 7.82 1.43 10.97
C LEU A 215 7.87 2.37 9.76
N ILE A 216 7.22 3.54 9.84
CA ILE A 216 7.19 4.51 8.74
C ILE A 216 8.58 5.09 8.44
N ARG A 217 9.41 5.34 9.46
CA ARG A 217 10.81 5.76 9.25
C ARG A 217 11.60 4.72 8.48
N ASN A 218 11.47 3.45 8.85
CA ASN A 218 12.13 2.34 8.18
C ASN A 218 11.64 2.19 6.72
N GLU A 219 10.32 2.21 6.51
CA GLU A 219 9.74 2.09 5.17
C GLU A 219 10.12 3.26 4.26
N ARG A 220 10.25 4.48 4.79
CA ARG A 220 10.76 5.63 4.03
C ARG A 220 12.22 5.47 3.62
N SER A 221 13.07 4.92 4.50
CA SER A 221 14.46 4.60 4.17
C SER A 221 14.55 3.54 3.06
N VAL A 222 13.77 2.46 3.20
CA VAL A 222 13.68 1.39 2.19
C VAL A 222 13.16 1.93 0.85
N GLU A 223 12.14 2.80 0.85
CA GLU A 223 11.65 3.45 -0.37
C GLU A 223 12.74 4.26 -1.07
N GLY A 224 13.58 4.99 -0.33
CA GLY A 224 14.70 5.73 -0.92
C GLY A 224 15.69 4.82 -1.65
N ILE A 225 16.04 3.68 -1.03
CA ILE A 225 16.94 2.68 -1.62
C ILE A 225 16.32 2.08 -2.88
N ILE A 226 15.05 1.68 -2.82
CA ILE A 226 14.34 1.06 -3.95
C ILE A 226 14.26 2.03 -5.12
N ARG A 227 13.84 3.28 -4.89
CA ARG A 227 13.72 4.29 -5.95
C ARG A 227 15.06 4.60 -6.60
N SER A 228 16.12 4.72 -5.79
CA SER A 228 17.49 4.91 -6.29
C SER A 228 17.92 3.77 -7.23
N ARG A 229 17.70 2.51 -6.82
CA ARG A 229 18.04 1.33 -7.63
C ARG A 229 17.21 1.24 -8.91
N THR A 230 15.89 1.39 -8.81
CA THR A 230 14.99 1.38 -9.96
C THR A 230 15.38 2.49 -10.94
N TRP A 231 15.67 3.69 -10.44
CA TRP A 231 16.05 4.83 -11.27
C TRP A 231 17.39 4.65 -11.97
N SER A 232 18.39 4.02 -11.33
CA SER A 232 19.65 3.70 -11.99
C SER A 232 19.41 2.91 -13.29
N LEU A 233 18.53 1.90 -13.24
CA LEU A 233 18.21 1.08 -14.41
C LEU A 233 17.35 1.85 -15.45
N VAL A 234 16.39 2.65 -14.98
CA VAL A 234 15.52 3.44 -15.86
C VAL A 234 16.33 4.51 -16.59
N SER A 235 17.21 5.24 -15.90
CA SER A 235 18.04 6.30 -16.48
C SER A 235 19.02 5.75 -17.52
N GLU A 236 19.63 4.58 -17.28
CA GLU A 236 20.49 3.87 -18.24
C GLU A 236 19.74 3.47 -19.52
N ARG A 237 18.48 3.02 -19.40
CA ARG A 237 17.69 2.48 -20.53
C ARG A 237 16.86 3.53 -21.28
N CYS A 238 16.42 4.57 -20.59
CA CYS A 238 15.56 5.62 -21.13
C CYS A 238 16.30 6.94 -21.45
N GLY A 239 17.60 7.03 -21.15
CA GLY A 239 18.44 8.14 -21.62
C GLY A 239 18.34 9.41 -20.78
N ASP A 240 18.27 9.28 -19.45
CA ASP A 240 18.33 10.40 -18.50
C ASP A 240 19.59 10.34 -17.61
N PRO A 241 20.82 10.25 -18.16
CA PRO A 241 22.02 10.18 -17.35
C PRO A 241 22.24 11.49 -16.59
N GLY A 242 22.32 11.42 -15.27
CA GLY A 242 22.75 12.53 -14.41
C GLY A 242 21.64 13.24 -13.62
N THR A 243 20.36 13.01 -13.89
CA THR A 243 19.26 13.50 -13.05
C THR A 243 19.00 12.51 -11.91
N GLY A 244 18.86 13.00 -10.67
CA GLY A 244 18.44 12.18 -9.54
C GLY A 244 16.97 11.76 -9.63
N TRP A 245 16.59 10.66 -8.98
CA TRP A 245 15.19 10.21 -9.00
C TRP A 245 14.27 11.21 -8.28
N GLU A 246 14.78 11.90 -7.26
CA GLU A 246 14.08 12.93 -6.51
C GLU A 246 13.72 14.11 -7.40
N GLU A 247 14.70 14.60 -8.18
CA GLU A 247 14.52 15.71 -9.10
C GLU A 247 13.53 15.36 -10.22
N ALA A 248 13.68 14.17 -10.81
CA ALA A 248 12.78 13.69 -11.85
C ALA A 248 11.32 13.56 -11.33
N LEU A 249 11.13 13.03 -10.12
CA LEU A 249 9.82 12.90 -9.50
C LEU A 249 9.23 14.27 -9.12
N ASN A 250 10.03 15.18 -8.60
CA ASN A 250 9.58 16.53 -8.24
C ASN A 250 9.17 17.32 -9.47
N LYS A 251 9.94 17.23 -10.57
CA LYS A 251 9.56 17.80 -11.86
C LYS A 251 8.20 17.27 -12.32
N TRP A 252 8.02 15.94 -12.30
CA TRP A 252 6.74 15.34 -12.66
C TRP A 252 5.57 15.83 -11.79
N ARG A 253 5.78 16.03 -10.48
CA ARG A 253 4.74 16.61 -9.60
C ARG A 253 4.38 18.03 -10.00
N HIS A 254 5.39 18.88 -10.23
CA HIS A 254 5.17 20.27 -10.64
C HIS A 254 4.43 20.36 -11.98
N ASP A 255 4.82 19.55 -12.97
CA ASP A 255 4.17 19.52 -14.27
C ASP A 255 2.66 19.18 -14.11
N ARG A 256 2.32 18.22 -13.24
CA ARG A 256 0.92 17.84 -12.97
C ARG A 256 0.12 18.86 -12.15
N GLU A 257 0.79 19.66 -11.32
CA GLU A 257 0.17 20.76 -10.59
C GLU A 257 -0.11 21.94 -11.51
N ALA A 258 0.79 22.22 -12.45
CA ALA A 258 0.62 23.28 -13.44
C ALA A 258 -0.50 22.98 -14.46
N ASP A 259 -0.75 21.70 -14.76
CA ASP A 259 -1.83 21.25 -15.64
C ASP A 259 -3.24 21.29 -14.99
N ARG A 260 -3.35 21.58 -13.69
CA ARG A 260 -4.61 21.58 -12.93
C ARG A 260 -5.15 23.00 -12.71
#